data_AF-A0A852IQN6-F1
#
_entry.id   AF-A0A852IQN6-F1
#
_cell.length_a   1.000
_cell.length_b   1.000
_cell.length_c   1.000
_cell.angle_alpha   90.00
_cell.angle_beta   90.00
_cell.angle_gamma   90.00
#
_symmetry.space_group_name_H-M   'P 1'
#
loop_
_entity.id
_entity.type
_entity.pdbx_description
1 polymer ?
#
loop_
_entity_poly.entity_id
_entity_poly.type
_entity_poly.pdbx_seq_one_letter_code
_entity_poly.pdbx_strand_id
1 'polypeptide(L)'
;KKQEEKMKHILLICFMAFLPQDAGKSVRRGVSYPRTFADIKKELAGYRDVAKAIIDLAVHGRAQNRSYERLAVFADTIGPRLSGSKNLEAGIKYMFRALQEDRLENVHLEPVKVPHWERGEEFAMMLEPRNHSIAVLGLGSSVATPPGGIVAEVIVVSSFDELHRRAKEAKGKIVVYNEPFISYGETVRYRSEGAAEAAKVGAVASLIRSVAAFSIHSPHTGWQSYQPAVPRIPTACIAVEDAEMMARMALRGTRIIVHLKMGAKTYPDSPSFNTVAEIVGSKYPEQV
;
A
#
# COMPACT_ATOMS: atom_id res chain seq x y z
N LYS A 1 -47.55 -22.51 -37.86
CA LYS A 1 -46.80 -23.79 -37.74
C LYS A 1 -45.49 -23.49 -37.01
N LYS A 2 -45.43 -23.93 -35.74
CA LYS A 2 -44.32 -23.95 -34.76
C LYS A 2 -43.60 -22.61 -34.45
N GLN A 3 -43.93 -21.95 -33.33
CA GLN A 3 -43.41 -22.11 -31.94
C GLN A 3 -42.02 -21.46 -31.79
N GLU A 4 -41.92 -20.22 -31.32
CA GLU A 4 -41.91 -19.76 -29.91
C GLU A 4 -40.59 -20.01 -29.15
N GLU A 5 -40.10 -18.88 -28.62
CA GLU A 5 -39.41 -18.66 -27.35
C GLU A 5 -37.93 -19.02 -27.09
N LYS A 6 -37.21 -17.93 -26.74
CA LYS A 6 -36.27 -17.73 -25.61
C LYS A 6 -35.03 -18.64 -25.51
N MET A 7 -33.85 -18.02 -25.50
CA MET A 7 -33.11 -17.75 -24.24
C MET A 7 -31.78 -17.00 -24.45
N LYS A 8 -31.42 -16.22 -23.43
CA LYS A 8 -30.15 -15.50 -23.20
C LYS A 8 -28.96 -16.47 -23.07
N HIS A 9 -27.75 -15.99 -23.40
CA HIS A 9 -26.49 -16.02 -22.61
C HIS A 9 -25.27 -15.77 -23.52
N ILE A 10 -24.55 -14.64 -23.31
CA ILE A 10 -23.22 -14.57 -22.67
C ILE A 10 -22.17 -15.43 -23.40
N LEU A 11 -21.33 -14.79 -24.22
CA LEU A 11 -20.05 -15.35 -24.65
C LEU A 11 -18.94 -14.36 -24.26
N LEU A 12 -18.32 -14.64 -23.10
CA LEU A 12 -17.09 -14.00 -22.66
C LEU A 12 -15.93 -14.82 -23.24
N ILE A 13 -15.21 -14.25 -24.20
CA ILE A 13 -14.02 -14.87 -24.79
C ILE A 13 -12.82 -14.51 -23.91
N CYS A 14 -12.36 -15.46 -23.09
CA CYS A 14 -11.05 -15.40 -22.43
C CYS A 14 -10.02 -16.13 -23.30
N PHE A 15 -9.16 -15.36 -23.96
CA PHE A 15 -7.91 -15.85 -24.53
C PHE A 15 -6.89 -16.04 -23.38
N MET A 16 -6.57 -17.28 -23.02
CA MET A 16 -5.44 -17.58 -22.15
C MET A 16 -4.14 -17.35 -22.93
N ALA A 17 -3.33 -16.39 -22.47
CA ALA A 17 -1.96 -16.24 -22.90
C ALA A 17 -1.10 -17.30 -22.18
N PHE A 18 -0.45 -18.16 -22.97
CA PHE A 18 0.61 -19.07 -22.55
C PHE A 18 1.84 -18.29 -22.04
N LEU A 19 2.21 -18.52 -20.78
CA LEU A 19 3.60 -18.43 -20.31
C LEU A 19 3.88 -19.65 -19.43
N PRO A 20 5.09 -20.24 -19.51
CA PRO A 20 5.41 -21.49 -18.83
C PRO A 20 5.60 -21.23 -17.33
N GLN A 21 4.70 -21.79 -16.52
CA GLN A 21 5.00 -22.04 -15.12
C GLN A 21 5.95 -23.23 -15.07
N ASP A 22 7.25 -22.99 -14.87
CA ASP A 22 8.14 -24.00 -14.31
C ASP A 22 7.70 -24.23 -12.86
N ALA A 23 6.68 -25.09 -12.70
CA ALA A 23 6.27 -25.61 -11.41
C ALA A 23 7.39 -26.53 -10.91
N GLY A 24 8.11 -26.08 -9.88
CA GLY A 24 9.06 -26.90 -9.15
C GLY A 24 8.43 -28.26 -8.83
N LYS A 25 9.11 -29.34 -9.25
CA LYS A 25 8.63 -30.71 -9.08
C LYS A 25 8.45 -31.01 -7.58
N SER A 26 7.21 -31.25 -7.14
CA SER A 26 6.95 -31.77 -5.80
C SER A 26 7.56 -33.16 -5.69
N VAL A 27 8.54 -33.34 -4.81
CA VAL A 27 9.03 -34.67 -4.43
C VAL A 27 7.96 -35.33 -3.55
N ARG A 28 6.99 -35.99 -4.16
CA ARG A 28 6.10 -36.94 -3.47
C ARG A 28 6.63 -38.34 -3.70
N ARG A 29 7.36 -38.89 -2.72
CA ARG A 29 7.52 -40.34 -2.55
C ARG A 29 7.06 -40.72 -1.15
N GLY A 30 5.98 -41.49 -1.09
CA GLY A 30 5.41 -42.04 0.13
C GLY A 30 3.89 -42.03 0.06
N VAL A 31 3.27 -43.21 0.13
CA VAL A 31 1.81 -43.40 0.18
C VAL A 31 1.28 -42.71 1.44
N SER A 32 0.71 -41.51 1.29
CA SER A 32 0.07 -40.77 2.38
C SER A 32 -1.44 -40.89 2.19
N TYR A 33 -2.09 -41.64 3.07
CA TYR A 33 -3.56 -41.61 3.18
C TYR A 33 -3.99 -40.18 3.53
N PRO A 34 -5.06 -39.63 2.91
CA PRO A 34 -5.55 -38.32 3.28
C PRO A 34 -5.99 -38.35 4.75
N ARG A 35 -5.37 -37.51 5.60
CA ARG A 35 -5.75 -37.39 7.02
C ARG A 35 -7.23 -37.03 7.11
N THR A 36 -7.98 -37.75 7.94
CA THR A 36 -9.38 -37.39 8.17
C THR A 36 -9.46 -36.15 9.05
N PHE A 37 -10.58 -35.42 8.98
CA PHE A 37 -10.83 -34.29 9.89
C PHE A 37 -10.79 -34.70 11.37
N ALA A 38 -11.16 -35.95 11.68
CA ALA A 38 -11.07 -36.51 13.03
C ALA A 38 -9.61 -36.70 13.47
N ASP A 39 -8.73 -37.15 12.58
CA ASP A 39 -7.29 -37.31 12.87
C ASP A 39 -6.63 -35.95 13.16
N ILE A 40 -6.95 -34.94 12.36
CA ILE A 40 -6.46 -33.56 12.56
C ILE A 40 -6.95 -33.03 13.91
N LYS A 41 -8.23 -33.21 14.26
CA LYS A 41 -8.76 -32.80 15.57
C LYS A 41 -8.03 -33.46 16.73
N LYS A 42 -7.75 -34.76 16.63
CA LYS A 42 -7.05 -35.52 17.67
C LYS A 42 -5.61 -35.05 17.84
N GLU A 43 -4.91 -34.80 16.73
CA GLU A 43 -3.56 -34.24 16.73
C GLU A 43 -3.52 -32.84 17.37
N LEU A 44 -4.43 -31.95 16.97
CA LEU A 44 -4.54 -30.60 17.54
C LEU A 44 -4.83 -30.62 19.04
N ALA A 45 -5.68 -31.54 19.50
CA ALA A 45 -5.94 -31.72 20.93
C ALA A 45 -4.67 -32.09 21.70
N GLY A 46 -3.76 -32.85 21.09
CA GLY A 46 -2.46 -33.22 21.66
C GLY A 46 -1.50 -32.05 21.88
N TYR A 47 -1.69 -30.93 21.19
CA TYR A 47 -0.87 -29.71 21.35
C TYR A 47 -1.45 -28.70 22.34
N ARG A 48 -2.60 -28.99 22.98
CA ARG A 48 -3.27 -28.04 23.89
C ARG A 48 -2.35 -27.54 25.00
N ASP A 49 -1.67 -28.45 25.70
CA ASP A 49 -0.82 -28.09 26.84
C ASP A 49 0.44 -27.32 26.40
N VAL A 50 0.99 -27.68 25.23
CA VAL A 50 2.13 -26.96 24.63
C VAL A 50 1.72 -25.54 24.23
N ALA A 51 0.58 -25.38 23.55
CA ALA A 51 0.06 -24.06 23.19
C ALA A 51 -0.22 -23.21 24.43
N LYS A 52 -0.79 -23.81 25.48
CA LYS A 52 -1.00 -23.14 26.77
C LYS A 52 0.33 -22.71 27.39
N ALA A 53 1.35 -23.56 27.40
CA ALA A 53 2.67 -23.22 27.92
C ALA A 53 3.33 -22.06 27.16
N ILE A 54 3.17 -21.99 25.84
CA ILE A 54 3.66 -20.87 25.02
C ILE A 54 2.94 -19.56 25.38
N ILE A 55 1.61 -19.62 25.49
CA ILE A 55 0.79 -18.46 25.90
C ILE A 55 1.20 -18.00 27.31
N ASP A 56 1.28 -18.92 28.26
CA ASP A 56 1.66 -18.60 29.64
C ASP A 56 3.06 -17.99 29.68
N LEU A 57 4.04 -18.54 28.95
CA LEU A 57 5.39 -17.98 28.85
C LEU A 57 5.38 -16.53 28.35
N ALA A 58 4.60 -16.24 27.32
CA ALA A 58 4.54 -14.93 26.66
C ALA A 58 3.69 -13.89 27.42
N VAL A 59 2.65 -14.31 28.13
CA VAL A 59 1.68 -13.41 28.76
C VAL A 59 1.92 -13.26 30.26
N HIS A 60 2.34 -14.32 30.95
CA HIS A 60 2.46 -14.36 32.42
C HIS A 60 3.85 -14.76 32.91
N GLY A 61 4.67 -15.34 32.05
CA GLY A 61 5.98 -15.86 32.38
C GLY A 61 7.10 -14.87 32.11
N ARG A 62 8.32 -15.40 32.11
CA ARG A 62 9.57 -14.61 31.94
C ARG A 62 9.71 -13.88 30.60
N ALA A 63 8.85 -14.16 29.60
CA ALA A 63 8.87 -13.49 28.31
C ALA A 63 7.78 -12.41 28.18
N GLN A 64 7.05 -12.13 29.27
CA GLN A 64 6.10 -11.01 29.34
C GLN A 64 6.75 -9.70 28.86
N ASN A 65 6.00 -8.91 28.09
CA ASN A 65 6.41 -7.62 27.50
C ASN A 65 7.56 -7.65 26.48
N ARG A 66 8.29 -8.76 26.33
CA ARG A 66 9.46 -8.86 25.43
C ARG A 66 9.18 -8.37 24.01
N SER A 67 8.04 -8.71 23.42
CA SER A 67 7.69 -8.29 22.06
C SER A 67 7.49 -6.78 21.95
N TYR A 68 6.84 -6.17 22.96
CA TYR A 68 6.63 -4.72 23.00
C TYR A 68 7.96 -3.99 23.17
N GLU A 69 8.78 -4.40 24.14
CA GLU A 69 10.07 -3.76 24.42
C GLU A 69 11.02 -3.83 23.23
N ARG A 70 11.09 -4.99 22.56
CA ARG A 70 11.91 -5.14 21.34
C ARG A 70 11.39 -4.28 20.20
N LEU A 71 10.07 -4.24 19.99
CA LEU A 71 9.49 -3.38 18.97
C LEU A 71 9.72 -1.91 19.26
N ALA A 72 9.60 -1.48 20.52
CA ALA A 72 9.86 -0.12 20.95
C ALA A 72 11.31 0.29 20.66
N VAL A 73 12.29 -0.50 21.11
CA VAL A 73 13.71 -0.25 20.81
C VAL A 73 13.95 -0.21 19.30
N PHE A 74 13.40 -1.16 18.53
CA PHE A 74 13.57 -1.19 17.09
C PHE A 74 12.96 0.04 16.40
N ALA A 75 11.76 0.44 16.80
CA ALA A 75 11.08 1.61 16.24
C ALA A 75 11.81 2.91 16.60
N ASP A 76 12.15 3.09 17.87
CA ASP A 76 12.73 4.33 18.40
C ASP A 76 14.16 4.55 17.90
N THR A 77 14.95 3.49 17.71
CA THR A 77 16.36 3.60 17.32
C THR A 77 16.59 3.58 15.81
N ILE A 78 15.72 2.93 15.03
CA ILE A 78 15.86 2.82 13.57
C ILE A 78 14.94 3.80 12.84
N GLY A 79 13.72 4.01 13.34
CA GLY A 79 12.74 4.89 12.72
C GLY A 79 12.17 4.37 11.38
N PRO A 80 11.72 5.27 10.48
CA PRO A 80 11.08 4.92 9.23
C PRO A 80 12.06 4.26 8.26
N ARG A 81 11.64 3.15 7.66
CA ARG A 81 12.50 2.20 6.93
C ARG A 81 11.94 1.83 5.55
N LEU A 82 11.71 2.85 4.73
CA LEU A 82 11.23 2.70 3.34
C LEU A 82 12.26 1.95 2.47
N SER A 83 11.81 1.28 1.42
CA SER A 83 12.67 0.61 0.43
C SER A 83 13.75 1.56 -0.12
N GLY A 84 14.99 1.05 -0.23
CA GLY A 84 16.14 1.82 -0.68
C GLY A 84 16.71 2.83 0.34
N SER A 85 16.10 2.98 1.52
CA SER A 85 16.59 3.92 2.53
C SER A 85 17.74 3.36 3.38
N LYS A 86 18.58 4.24 3.92
CA LYS A 86 19.63 3.87 4.89
C LYS A 86 19.06 3.20 6.15
N ASN A 87 17.86 3.59 6.57
CA ASN A 87 17.21 3.02 7.75
C ASN A 87 16.68 1.61 7.51
N LEU A 88 16.28 1.26 6.28
CA LEU A 88 15.98 -0.13 5.93
C LEU A 88 17.22 -1.00 6.12
N GLU A 89 18.38 -0.57 5.60
CA GLU A 89 19.64 -1.30 5.76
C GLU A 89 20.07 -1.42 7.23
N ALA A 90 19.89 -0.37 8.04
CA ALA A 90 20.11 -0.43 9.48
C ALA A 90 19.14 -1.43 10.15
N GLY A 91 17.89 -1.45 9.72
CA GLY A 91 16.86 -2.37 10.21
C GLY A 91 17.16 -3.83 9.91
N ILE A 92 17.60 -4.14 8.68
CA ILE A 92 18.04 -5.48 8.28
C ILE A 92 19.21 -5.94 9.15
N LYS A 93 20.24 -5.09 9.32
CA LYS A 93 21.40 -5.41 10.17
C LYS A 93 21.04 -5.59 11.64
N TYR A 94 20.04 -4.84 12.13
CA TYR A 94 19.52 -5.03 13.49
C TYR A 94 18.84 -6.39 13.61
N MET A 95 17.91 -6.70 12.72
CA MET A 95 17.15 -7.96 12.77
C MET A 95 18.05 -9.19 12.59
N PHE A 96 19.00 -9.14 11.66
CA PHE A 96 19.97 -10.20 11.47
C PHE A 96 20.74 -10.52 12.76
N ARG A 97 21.25 -9.49 13.46
CA ARG A 97 21.95 -9.66 14.75
C ARG A 97 21.02 -10.17 15.85
N ALA A 98 19.81 -9.61 15.96
CA ALA A 98 18.84 -10.01 16.97
C ALA A 98 18.49 -11.50 16.86
N LEU A 99 18.32 -12.01 15.63
CA LEU A 99 18.03 -13.43 15.38
C LEU A 99 19.22 -14.33 15.72
N GLN A 100 20.47 -13.87 15.47
CA GLN A 100 21.67 -14.58 15.91
C GLN A 100 21.82 -14.62 17.44
N GLU A 101 21.55 -13.50 18.11
CA GLU A 101 21.60 -13.39 19.58
C GLU A 101 20.55 -14.27 20.25
N ASP A 102 19.38 -14.42 19.62
CA ASP A 102 18.33 -15.36 20.01
C ASP A 102 18.71 -16.83 19.77
N ARG A 103 19.86 -17.08 19.14
CA ARG A 103 20.39 -18.42 18.80
C ARG A 103 19.45 -19.24 17.92
N LEU A 104 18.76 -18.57 17.00
CA LEU A 104 18.00 -19.25 15.97
C LEU A 104 18.93 -19.91 14.95
N GLU A 105 18.40 -20.88 14.22
CA GLU A 105 19.14 -21.68 13.26
C GLU A 105 19.12 -21.03 11.88
N ASN A 106 20.11 -21.38 11.04
CA ASN A 106 20.19 -20.95 9.63
C ASN A 106 19.94 -19.44 9.42
N VAL A 107 20.45 -18.58 10.31
CA VAL A 107 20.26 -17.12 10.17
C VAL A 107 21.10 -16.59 9.00
N HIS A 108 20.44 -16.13 7.94
CA HIS A 108 21.09 -15.65 6.73
C HIS A 108 20.33 -14.50 6.06
N LEU A 109 20.99 -13.87 5.08
CA LEU A 109 20.42 -12.81 4.26
C LEU A 109 20.26 -13.33 2.83
N GLU A 110 19.09 -13.09 2.24
CA GLU A 110 18.84 -13.41 0.83
C GLU A 110 18.80 -12.12 0.01
N PRO A 111 19.61 -11.97 -1.05
CA PRO A 111 19.66 -10.74 -1.83
C PRO A 111 18.37 -10.52 -2.64
N VAL A 112 17.87 -9.28 -2.61
CA VAL A 112 16.71 -8.84 -3.39
C VAL A 112 16.97 -7.44 -3.97
N LYS A 113 16.27 -7.10 -5.06
CA LYS A 113 16.22 -5.74 -5.60
C LYS A 113 14.92 -5.06 -5.16
N VAL A 114 15.03 -3.84 -4.63
CA VAL A 114 13.87 -3.07 -4.16
C VAL A 114 13.81 -1.69 -4.84
N PRO A 115 12.62 -1.12 -5.04
CA PRO A 115 12.49 0.24 -5.56
C PRO A 115 13.14 1.26 -4.65
N HIS A 116 13.78 2.28 -5.24
CA HIS A 116 14.35 3.41 -4.50
C HIS A 116 13.67 4.71 -4.91
N TRP A 117 12.76 5.16 -4.04
CA TRP A 117 12.04 6.41 -4.20
C TRP A 117 12.24 7.28 -2.96
N GLU A 118 12.60 8.54 -3.19
CA GLU A 118 12.76 9.54 -2.14
C GLU A 118 11.72 10.65 -2.33
N ARG A 119 10.99 10.95 -1.26
CA ARG A 119 9.88 11.91 -1.28
C ARG A 119 10.29 13.35 -1.59
N GLY A 120 11.46 13.77 -1.08
CA GLY A 120 11.90 15.15 -1.14
C GLY A 120 11.02 16.09 -0.31
N GLU A 121 11.19 17.39 -0.53
CA GLU A 121 10.36 18.43 0.07
C GLU A 121 9.03 18.57 -0.68
N GLU A 122 7.96 18.79 0.06
CA GLU A 122 6.60 18.91 -0.48
C GLU A 122 5.86 20.04 0.23
N PHE A 123 5.08 20.81 -0.52
CA PHE A 123 4.12 21.74 0.06
C PHE A 123 2.92 21.93 -0.87
N ALA A 124 1.78 22.30 -0.27
CA ALA A 124 0.59 22.72 -0.98
C ALA A 124 -0.01 23.97 -0.31
N MET A 125 -0.34 24.97 -1.12
CA MET A 125 -0.93 26.23 -0.67
C MET A 125 -2.15 26.56 -1.53
N MET A 126 -3.31 26.75 -0.91
CA MET A 126 -4.45 27.38 -1.55
C MET A 126 -4.16 28.89 -1.68
N LEU A 127 -4.33 29.44 -2.88
CA LEU A 127 -4.15 30.86 -3.19
C LEU A 127 -5.48 31.60 -3.30
N GLU A 128 -6.49 30.94 -3.86
CA GLU A 128 -7.87 31.43 -3.94
C GLU A 128 -8.81 30.39 -3.31
N PRO A 129 -9.87 30.82 -2.59
CA PRO A 129 -10.30 32.21 -2.36
C PRO A 129 -9.53 32.92 -1.23
N ARG A 130 -8.67 32.20 -0.52
CA ARG A 130 -7.82 32.74 0.55
C ARG A 130 -6.54 31.91 0.65
N ASN A 131 -5.53 32.50 1.28
CA ASN A 131 -4.35 31.75 1.66
C ASN A 131 -4.69 30.69 2.72
N HIS A 132 -4.35 29.44 2.43
CA HIS A 132 -4.51 28.32 3.36
C HIS A 132 -3.44 27.25 3.07
N SER A 133 -2.65 26.92 4.08
CA SER A 133 -1.69 25.81 3.97
C SER A 133 -2.46 24.49 4.02
N ILE A 134 -2.23 23.64 3.02
CA ILE A 134 -2.87 22.33 2.91
C ILE A 134 -1.89 21.30 3.44
N ALA A 135 -2.33 20.45 4.37
CA ALA A 135 -1.51 19.33 4.83
C ALA A 135 -1.42 18.29 3.71
N VAL A 136 -0.23 18.12 3.14
CA VAL A 136 0.03 17.27 1.98
C VAL A 136 1.10 16.25 2.29
N LEU A 137 0.96 15.05 1.72
CA LEU A 137 1.97 14.01 1.76
C LEU A 137 1.94 13.19 0.48
N GLY A 138 3.03 13.21 -0.29
CA GLY A 138 3.13 12.52 -1.58
C GLY A 138 2.80 11.04 -1.52
N LEU A 139 2.37 10.47 -2.63
CA LEU A 139 2.24 9.02 -2.71
C LEU A 139 3.55 8.39 -3.14
N GLY A 140 3.88 7.24 -2.57
CA GLY A 140 5.07 6.48 -2.95
C GLY A 140 5.00 6.13 -4.43
N SER A 141 6.11 6.35 -5.14
CA SER A 141 6.26 6.32 -6.62
C SER A 141 5.79 7.57 -7.38
N SER A 142 5.16 8.56 -6.74
CA SER A 142 4.77 9.81 -7.41
C SER A 142 5.96 10.51 -8.05
N VAL A 143 5.75 11.08 -9.23
CA VAL A 143 6.72 12.00 -9.86
C VAL A 143 6.73 13.35 -9.15
N ALA A 144 7.85 14.07 -9.27
CA ALA A 144 7.97 15.45 -8.84
C ALA A 144 7.11 16.39 -9.70
N THR A 145 6.77 17.54 -9.15
CA THR A 145 6.32 18.70 -9.94
C THR A 145 7.48 19.31 -10.72
N PRO A 146 7.24 20.14 -11.75
CA PRO A 146 8.26 21.01 -12.31
C PRO A 146 8.94 21.88 -11.22
N PRO A 147 10.14 22.46 -11.46
CA PRO A 147 10.89 23.21 -10.44
C PRO A 147 10.10 24.35 -9.76
N GLY A 148 9.21 25.02 -10.50
CA GLY A 148 8.33 26.08 -9.99
C GLY A 148 7.05 25.58 -9.28
N GLY A 149 6.82 24.27 -9.24
CA GLY A 149 5.54 23.68 -8.83
C GLY A 149 4.47 23.78 -9.92
N ILE A 150 3.24 23.42 -9.57
CA ILE A 150 2.05 23.53 -10.40
C ILE A 150 1.09 24.49 -9.70
N VAL A 151 0.69 25.56 -10.38
CA VAL A 151 -0.39 26.44 -9.95
C VAL A 151 -1.56 26.23 -10.89
N ALA A 152 -2.65 25.68 -10.38
CA ALA A 152 -3.82 25.37 -11.20
C ALA A 152 -5.12 25.43 -10.40
N GLU A 153 -6.21 25.61 -11.13
CA GLU A 153 -7.55 25.53 -10.55
C GLU A 153 -7.85 24.11 -10.10
N VAL A 154 -8.62 23.97 -9.04
CA VAL A 154 -9.04 22.67 -8.49
C VAL A 154 -10.41 22.28 -9.01
N ILE A 155 -10.57 21.01 -9.38
CA ILE A 155 -11.86 20.34 -9.51
C ILE A 155 -12.00 19.33 -8.38
N VAL A 156 -13.05 19.46 -7.57
CA VAL A 156 -13.38 18.47 -6.55
C VAL A 156 -14.40 17.49 -7.12
N VAL A 157 -14.12 16.20 -6.96
CA VAL A 157 -15.00 15.08 -7.35
C VAL A 157 -15.05 14.06 -6.22
N SER A 158 -16.16 13.35 -6.09
CA SER A 158 -16.32 12.31 -5.07
C SER A 158 -16.01 10.92 -5.64
N SER A 159 -16.03 10.73 -6.96
CA SER A 159 -15.77 9.41 -7.55
C SER A 159 -15.04 9.47 -8.90
N PHE A 160 -14.47 8.34 -9.33
CA PHE A 160 -13.95 8.19 -10.70
C PHE A 160 -15.05 8.38 -11.75
N ASP A 161 -16.26 7.86 -11.49
CA ASP A 161 -17.39 8.05 -12.40
C ASP A 161 -17.76 9.53 -12.54
N GLU A 162 -17.74 10.29 -11.45
CA GLU A 162 -17.93 11.73 -11.50
C GLU A 162 -16.83 12.43 -12.29
N LEU A 163 -15.56 12.07 -12.07
CA LEU A 163 -14.43 12.59 -12.83
C LEU A 163 -14.61 12.38 -14.33
N HIS A 164 -14.98 11.17 -14.75
CA HIS A 164 -15.18 10.85 -16.16
C HIS A 164 -16.36 11.60 -16.77
N ARG A 165 -17.47 11.75 -16.05
CA ARG A 165 -18.60 12.59 -16.50
C ARG A 165 -18.20 14.05 -16.68
N ARG A 166 -17.30 14.55 -15.83
CA ARG A 166 -16.81 15.93 -15.81
C ARG A 166 -15.44 16.10 -16.48
N ALA A 167 -15.05 15.15 -17.35
CA ALA A 167 -13.70 15.10 -17.93
C ALA A 167 -13.28 16.41 -18.62
N LYS A 168 -14.22 17.09 -19.30
CA LYS A 168 -13.96 18.38 -19.97
C LYS A 168 -13.58 19.49 -18.98
N GLU A 169 -14.16 19.48 -17.78
CA GLU A 169 -13.86 20.45 -16.73
C GLU A 169 -12.52 20.18 -16.05
N ALA A 170 -12.07 18.91 -16.01
CA ALA A 170 -10.86 18.49 -15.32
C ALA A 170 -9.56 18.79 -16.08
N LYS A 171 -9.65 19.03 -17.39
CA LYS A 171 -8.49 19.31 -18.24
C LYS A 171 -7.72 20.54 -17.75
N GLY A 172 -6.42 20.37 -17.46
CA GLY A 172 -5.55 21.43 -16.97
C GLY A 172 -5.70 21.75 -15.47
N LYS A 173 -6.56 21.03 -14.74
CA LYS A 173 -6.84 21.26 -13.32
C LYS A 173 -6.14 20.27 -12.40
N ILE A 174 -6.08 20.60 -11.11
CA ILE A 174 -5.74 19.65 -10.05
C ILE A 174 -7.04 18.95 -9.63
N VAL A 175 -7.07 17.63 -9.71
CA VAL A 175 -8.23 16.84 -9.27
C VAL A 175 -8.11 16.56 -7.78
N VAL A 176 -9.10 16.96 -6.99
CA VAL A 176 -9.24 16.55 -5.59
C VAL A 176 -10.30 15.46 -5.51
N TYR A 177 -9.89 14.25 -5.13
CA TYR A 177 -10.81 13.15 -4.83
C TYR A 177 -11.26 13.24 -3.37
N ASN A 178 -12.51 13.63 -3.15
CA ASN A 178 -13.15 13.69 -1.83
C ASN A 178 -14.12 12.52 -1.63
N GLU A 179 -13.70 11.30 -1.95
CA GLU A 179 -14.49 10.10 -1.65
C GLU A 179 -14.53 9.88 -0.12
N PRO A 180 -15.72 9.74 0.49
CA PRO A 180 -15.84 9.32 1.88
C PRO A 180 -15.20 7.96 2.15
N PHE A 181 -14.63 7.78 3.34
CA PHE A 181 -14.13 6.47 3.75
C PHE A 181 -15.29 5.51 4.02
N ILE A 182 -15.29 4.36 3.34
CA ILE A 182 -16.25 3.26 3.57
C ILE A 182 -15.53 2.14 4.30
N SER A 183 -14.50 1.61 3.66
CA SER A 183 -13.56 0.65 4.21
C SER A 183 -12.20 0.85 3.55
N TYR A 184 -11.12 0.34 4.16
CA TYR A 184 -9.81 0.45 3.53
C TYR A 184 -9.78 -0.26 2.17
N GLY A 185 -10.34 -1.48 2.09
CA GLY A 185 -10.35 -2.27 0.85
C GLY A 185 -11.08 -1.59 -0.31
N GLU A 186 -12.14 -0.84 -0.03
CA GLU A 186 -12.91 -0.13 -1.07
C GLU A 186 -12.29 1.21 -1.44
N THR A 187 -11.95 2.03 -0.44
CA THR A 187 -11.53 3.43 -0.66
C THR A 187 -10.07 3.52 -1.13
N VAL A 188 -9.22 2.52 -0.86
CA VAL A 188 -7.79 2.57 -1.22
C VAL A 188 -7.54 2.72 -2.72
N ARG A 189 -8.50 2.34 -3.57
CA ARG A 189 -8.39 2.50 -5.03
C ARG A 189 -8.11 3.94 -5.47
N TYR A 190 -8.63 4.95 -4.76
CA TYR A 190 -8.36 6.36 -5.08
C TYR A 190 -6.90 6.71 -4.87
N ARG A 191 -6.27 6.15 -3.83
CA ARG A 191 -4.82 6.29 -3.61
C ARG A 191 -4.03 5.55 -4.69
N SER A 192 -4.43 4.33 -5.02
CA SER A 192 -3.68 3.46 -5.92
C SER A 192 -3.75 3.89 -7.39
N GLU A 193 -4.90 4.39 -7.83
CA GLU A 193 -5.23 4.63 -9.25
C GLU A 193 -5.53 6.10 -9.57
N GLY A 194 -5.74 6.96 -8.56
CA GLY A 194 -6.24 8.32 -8.76
C GLY A 194 -5.40 9.20 -9.69
N ALA A 195 -4.08 9.02 -9.69
CA ALA A 195 -3.18 9.73 -10.60
C ALA A 195 -3.43 9.33 -12.06
N ALA A 196 -3.61 8.03 -12.33
CA ALA A 196 -3.88 7.54 -13.67
C ALA A 196 -5.26 7.99 -14.16
N GLU A 197 -6.29 7.90 -13.31
CA GLU A 197 -7.65 8.33 -13.69
C GLU A 197 -7.73 9.84 -13.95
N ALA A 198 -7.04 10.65 -13.15
CA ALA A 198 -6.95 12.10 -13.36
C ALA A 198 -6.17 12.44 -14.65
N ALA A 199 -5.05 11.75 -14.90
CA ALA A 199 -4.25 11.96 -16.10
C ALA A 199 -5.00 11.61 -17.40
N LYS A 200 -5.84 10.56 -17.39
CA LYS A 200 -6.68 10.17 -18.55
C LYS A 200 -7.61 11.29 -19.03
N VAL A 201 -8.06 12.15 -18.12
CA VAL A 201 -8.93 13.30 -18.45
C VAL A 201 -8.16 14.62 -18.62
N GLY A 202 -6.83 14.57 -18.62
CA GLY A 202 -5.96 15.71 -18.85
C GLY A 202 -5.73 16.62 -17.64
N ALA A 203 -5.96 16.11 -16.42
CA ALA A 203 -5.55 16.81 -15.20
C ALA A 203 -4.02 16.92 -15.11
N VAL A 204 -3.54 17.91 -14.35
CA VAL A 204 -2.09 18.18 -14.19
C VAL A 204 -1.53 17.64 -12.87
N ALA A 205 -2.38 17.34 -11.89
CA ALA A 205 -2.03 16.65 -10.65
C ALA A 205 -3.29 16.06 -10.00
N SER A 206 -3.11 15.17 -9.03
CA SER A 206 -4.20 14.67 -8.18
C SER A 206 -3.89 14.79 -6.69
N LEU A 207 -4.90 15.17 -5.92
CA LEU A 207 -4.87 15.20 -4.46
C LEU A 207 -5.97 14.27 -3.94
N ILE A 208 -5.60 13.32 -3.10
CA ILE A 208 -6.51 12.28 -2.61
C ILE A 208 -6.85 12.60 -1.16
N ARG A 209 -8.13 12.71 -0.81
CA ARG A 209 -8.55 12.68 0.59
C ARG A 209 -7.96 11.44 1.26
N SER A 210 -7.27 11.64 2.38
CA SER A 210 -6.65 10.53 3.10
C SER A 210 -7.64 9.39 3.36
N VAL A 211 -7.19 8.17 3.06
CA VAL A 211 -7.99 6.94 3.21
C VAL A 211 -8.07 6.59 4.68
N ALA A 212 -8.99 7.25 5.39
CA ALA A 212 -9.14 7.17 6.83
C ALA A 212 -10.59 7.49 7.26
N ALA A 213 -11.08 6.77 8.27
CA ALA A 213 -12.36 7.07 8.90
C ALA A 213 -12.33 8.37 9.74
N PHE A 214 -11.13 8.75 10.21
CA PHE A 214 -10.90 9.89 11.08
C PHE A 214 -9.56 10.54 10.71
N SER A 215 -9.43 11.85 10.93
CA SER A 215 -8.19 12.60 10.72
C SER A 215 -8.02 13.66 11.81
N ILE A 216 -6.76 14.02 12.06
CA ILE A 216 -6.34 15.13 12.92
C ILE A 216 -5.44 16.06 12.10
N HIS A 217 -5.90 16.43 10.92
CA HIS A 217 -5.09 17.16 9.93
C HIS A 217 -3.80 16.41 9.52
N SER A 218 -3.87 15.07 9.49
CA SER A 218 -2.74 14.16 9.25
C SER A 218 -2.92 13.42 7.91
N PRO A 219 -2.22 13.81 6.83
CA PRO A 219 -2.35 13.14 5.55
C PRO A 219 -1.72 11.75 5.56
N HIS A 220 -2.36 10.79 4.89
CA HIS A 220 -1.89 9.40 4.83
C HIS A 220 -1.21 9.10 3.49
N THR A 221 0.08 8.78 3.52
CA THR A 221 0.79 8.28 2.34
C THR A 221 0.33 6.85 1.98
N GLY A 222 0.83 6.35 0.87
CA GLY A 222 0.88 4.94 0.55
C GLY A 222 1.39 4.74 -0.86
N TRP A 223 1.48 3.49 -1.30
CA TRP A 223 1.89 3.20 -2.68
C TRP A 223 0.78 3.57 -3.67
N GLN A 224 1.18 4.12 -4.81
CA GLN A 224 0.36 4.29 -6.00
C GLN A 224 1.04 3.68 -7.22
N SER A 225 0.26 3.37 -8.26
CA SER A 225 0.78 2.82 -9.51
C SER A 225 0.32 3.65 -10.70
N TYR A 226 1.27 4.07 -11.53
CA TYR A 226 0.96 4.62 -12.84
C TYR A 226 0.54 3.52 -13.82
N GLN A 227 -0.32 3.88 -14.78
CA GLN A 227 -0.74 2.98 -15.86
C GLN A 227 0.14 3.20 -17.10
N PRO A 228 0.47 2.13 -17.86
CA PRO A 228 1.17 2.25 -19.13
C PRO A 228 0.42 3.18 -20.10
N ALA A 229 1.16 3.92 -20.92
CA ALA A 229 0.63 4.89 -21.91
C ALA A 229 -0.22 6.04 -21.34
N VAL A 230 -0.35 6.17 -20.01
CA VAL A 230 -0.98 7.33 -19.37
C VAL A 230 0.11 8.28 -18.86
N PRO A 231 0.01 9.61 -19.13
CA PRO A 231 0.95 10.58 -18.59
C PRO A 231 1.07 10.48 -17.07
N ARG A 232 2.30 10.50 -16.56
CA ARG A 232 2.54 10.52 -15.13
C ARG A 232 2.37 11.94 -14.61
N ILE A 233 1.44 12.12 -13.68
CA ILE A 233 1.21 13.40 -13.01
C ILE A 233 1.57 13.31 -11.52
N PRO A 234 2.00 14.41 -10.88
CA PRO A 234 2.24 14.45 -9.44
C PRO A 234 0.97 14.10 -8.67
N THR A 235 1.12 13.32 -7.60
CA THR A 235 -0.01 12.88 -6.79
C THR A 235 0.34 12.77 -5.31
N ALA A 236 -0.55 13.29 -4.47
CA ALA A 236 -0.38 13.30 -3.02
C ALA A 236 -1.69 13.05 -2.30
N CYS A 237 -1.62 12.61 -1.04
CA CYS A 237 -2.77 12.68 -0.15
C CYS A 237 -2.81 14.04 0.56
N ILE A 238 -4.02 14.50 0.83
CA ILE A 238 -4.30 15.65 1.69
C ILE A 238 -5.11 15.22 2.90
N ALA A 239 -5.07 16.03 3.96
CA ALA A 239 -5.90 15.82 5.13
C ALA A 239 -7.40 15.80 4.77
N VAL A 240 -8.19 15.10 5.58
CA VAL A 240 -9.65 14.97 5.34
C VAL A 240 -10.32 16.34 5.39
N GLU A 241 -9.90 17.17 6.34
CA GLU A 241 -10.41 18.50 6.61
C GLU A 241 -10.20 19.44 5.42
N ASP A 242 -9.04 19.35 4.76
CA ASP A 242 -8.73 20.15 3.56
C ASP A 242 -9.57 19.71 2.36
N ALA A 243 -9.71 18.40 2.13
CA ALA A 243 -10.55 17.87 1.06
C ALA A 243 -12.02 18.28 1.23
N GLU A 244 -12.55 18.15 2.45
CA GLU A 244 -13.93 18.53 2.76
C GLU A 244 -14.13 20.05 2.73
N MET A 245 -13.15 20.84 3.15
CA MET A 245 -13.17 22.30 3.00
C MET A 245 -13.29 22.70 1.54
N MET A 246 -12.45 22.13 0.67
CA MET A 246 -12.50 22.39 -0.78
C MET A 246 -13.83 21.92 -1.37
N ALA A 247 -14.35 20.77 -0.94
CA ALA A 247 -15.66 20.28 -1.38
C ALA A 247 -16.79 21.27 -1.05
N ARG A 248 -16.82 21.80 0.19
CA ARG A 248 -17.80 22.83 0.59
C ARG A 248 -17.65 24.12 -0.22
N MET A 249 -16.43 24.54 -0.54
CA MET A 249 -16.16 25.71 -1.39
C MET A 249 -16.65 25.47 -2.83
N ALA A 250 -16.30 24.34 -3.43
CA ALA A 250 -16.70 23.97 -4.78
C ALA A 250 -18.22 23.85 -4.92
N LEU A 251 -18.92 23.31 -3.92
CA LEU A 251 -20.39 23.22 -3.90
C LEU A 251 -21.06 24.60 -3.95
N ARG A 252 -20.41 25.64 -3.42
CA ARG A 252 -20.87 27.04 -3.50
C ARG A 252 -20.48 27.74 -4.80
N GLY A 253 -19.83 27.05 -5.73
CA GLY A 253 -19.26 27.66 -6.94
C GLY A 253 -18.05 28.54 -6.66
N THR A 254 -17.42 28.42 -5.48
CA THR A 254 -16.22 29.18 -5.16
C THR A 254 -15.04 28.62 -5.95
N ARG A 255 -14.35 29.49 -6.68
CA ARG A 255 -13.12 29.14 -7.40
C ARG A 255 -11.99 28.87 -6.42
N ILE A 256 -11.23 27.81 -6.69
CA ILE A 256 -10.12 27.36 -5.84
C ILE A 256 -8.87 27.23 -6.71
N ILE A 257 -7.79 27.90 -6.32
CA ILE A 257 -6.47 27.74 -6.94
C ILE A 257 -5.50 27.19 -5.91
N VAL A 258 -4.74 26.17 -6.29
CA VAL A 258 -3.69 25.58 -5.45
C VAL A 258 -2.35 25.64 -6.15
N HIS A 259 -1.32 26.01 -5.39
CA HIS A 259 0.09 25.81 -5.71
C HIS A 259 0.57 24.52 -5.04
N LEU A 260 0.93 23.52 -5.84
CA LEU A 260 1.50 22.25 -5.40
C LEU A 260 2.98 22.19 -5.80
N LYS A 261 3.86 21.83 -4.86
CA LYS A 261 5.26 21.51 -5.15
C LYS A 261 5.62 20.19 -4.50
N MET A 262 6.24 19.29 -5.28
CA MET A 262 6.72 17.99 -4.83
C MET A 262 8.12 17.74 -5.39
N GLY A 263 9.07 17.40 -4.53
CA GLY A 263 10.48 17.21 -4.87
C GLY A 263 10.90 15.75 -5.07
N ALA A 264 9.96 14.84 -5.28
CA ALA A 264 10.21 13.41 -5.29
C ALA A 264 11.20 12.95 -6.39
N LYS A 265 12.06 11.99 -6.04
CA LYS A 265 13.08 11.42 -6.93
C LYS A 265 12.96 9.92 -6.97
N THR A 266 13.05 9.35 -8.17
CA THR A 266 13.14 7.91 -8.38
C THR A 266 14.54 7.58 -8.85
N TYR A 267 15.17 6.62 -8.19
CA TYR A 267 16.49 6.10 -8.51
C TYR A 267 16.35 4.69 -9.09
N PRO A 268 17.41 4.14 -9.71
CA PRO A 268 17.45 2.72 -10.05
C PRO A 268 17.23 1.83 -8.83
N ASP A 269 16.72 0.61 -9.05
CA ASP A 269 16.48 -0.34 -7.97
C ASP A 269 17.74 -0.62 -7.14
N SER A 270 17.58 -0.50 -5.83
CA SER A 270 18.66 -0.67 -4.86
C SER A 270 18.78 -2.14 -4.45
N PRO A 271 20.01 -2.68 -4.26
CA PRO A 271 20.18 -3.94 -3.56
C PRO A 271 19.65 -3.84 -2.13
N SER A 272 19.02 -4.91 -1.65
CA SER A 272 18.60 -5.07 -0.27
C SER A 272 18.53 -6.57 0.05
N PHE A 273 17.97 -6.93 1.21
CA PHE A 273 17.96 -8.32 1.67
C PHE A 273 16.65 -8.70 2.37
N ASN A 274 16.18 -9.91 2.12
CA ASN A 274 15.33 -10.60 3.11
C ASN A 274 16.22 -11.08 4.26
N THR A 275 15.66 -11.12 5.46
CA THR A 275 16.31 -11.73 6.63
C THR A 275 15.56 -12.99 6.99
N VAL A 276 16.25 -14.13 6.99
CA VAL A 276 15.68 -15.46 7.23
C VAL A 276 16.35 -16.10 8.45
N ALA A 277 15.55 -16.77 9.26
CA ALA A 277 15.99 -17.58 10.40
C ALA A 277 15.00 -18.74 10.60
N GLU A 278 15.49 -19.82 11.19
CA GLU A 278 14.76 -21.08 11.31
C GLU A 278 14.73 -21.59 12.75
N ILE A 279 13.70 -22.40 13.04
CA ILE A 279 13.67 -23.34 14.16
C ILE A 279 13.48 -24.70 13.51
N VAL A 280 14.54 -25.51 13.42
CA VAL A 280 14.53 -26.72 12.59
C VAL A 280 13.71 -27.81 13.28
N GLY A 281 12.71 -28.33 12.56
CA GLY A 281 11.84 -29.37 13.08
C GLY A 281 12.59 -30.68 13.33
N SER A 282 12.31 -31.34 14.46
CA SER A 282 13.00 -32.60 14.80
C SER A 282 12.46 -33.83 14.06
N LYS A 283 11.21 -33.80 13.58
CA LYS A 283 10.53 -34.95 12.94
C LYS A 283 10.47 -34.87 11.42
N TYR A 284 10.27 -33.66 10.88
CA TYR A 284 10.18 -33.39 9.43
C TYR A 284 10.93 -32.08 9.11
N PRO A 285 12.27 -32.05 9.27
CA PRO A 285 13.08 -30.84 9.08
C PRO A 285 13.02 -30.23 7.67
N GLU A 286 12.61 -31.02 6.68
CA GLU A 286 12.51 -30.63 5.27
C GLU A 286 11.18 -29.94 4.89
N GLN A 287 10.22 -29.86 5.82
CA GLN A 287 8.92 -29.22 5.59
C GLN A 287 8.96 -27.76 6.04
N VAL A 288 8.65 -26.86 5.10
CA VAL A 288 8.53 -25.40 5.30
C VAL A 288 7.06 -25.00 5.24
#